data_AF-A0A2H0WNQ0-F1
#
_entry.id   AF-A0A2H0WNQ0-F1
#
_cell.length_a   1.000
_cell.length_b   1.000
_cell.length_c   1.000
_cell.angle_alpha   90.00
_cell.angle_beta   90.00
_cell.angle_gamma   90.00
#
_symmetry.space_group_name_H-M   'P 1'
#
loop_
_entity.id
_entity.type
_entity.pdbx_description
1 polymer ?
#
loop_
_entity_poly.entity_id
_entity_poly.type
_entity_poly.pdbx_seq_one_letter_code
_entity_poly.pdbx_strand_id
1 'polypeptide(L)'
;MLPVAFIFVYPYFAIRSYYGLKDYQGLYGLNYLEKFYPDDYQAVIWLKQNIDGQPIIAEAVGESYTDFARVSANTGLPTILGWRVHEWLWRGSFDEAGKRTEIVREIYESKDLIRSKQLLNQYQVKYVFLGNLEKKQYPQLQEEKFEKLGEVVFFSGETKIYQLKR
;
A
#
# COMPACT_ATOMS: atom_id res chain seq x y z
N MET A 1 14.65 44.72 12.59
CA MET A 1 13.63 44.37 11.58
C MET A 1 14.21 43.89 10.25
N LEU A 2 15.36 44.39 9.78
CA LEU A 2 16.06 43.91 8.56
C LEU A 2 16.46 42.41 8.51
N PRO A 3 16.87 41.74 9.63
CA PRO A 3 17.36 40.36 9.57
C PRO A 3 16.29 39.31 9.20
N VAL A 4 15.03 39.59 9.53
CA VAL A 4 13.91 38.67 9.28
C VAL A 4 13.57 38.62 7.78
N ALA A 5 13.79 39.71 7.04
CA ALA A 5 13.54 39.75 5.61
C ALA A 5 14.41 38.75 4.82
N PHE A 6 15.67 38.56 5.22
CA PHE A 6 16.57 37.59 4.58
C PHE A 6 16.13 36.13 4.79
N ILE A 7 15.44 35.82 5.89
CA ILE A 7 14.89 34.49 6.16
C ILE A 7 13.81 34.14 5.13
N PHE A 8 13.05 35.13 4.63
CA PHE A 8 12.03 34.88 3.60
C PHE A 8 12.58 34.83 2.17
N VAL A 9 13.77 35.40 1.94
CA VAL A 9 14.43 35.34 0.63
C VAL A 9 14.96 33.92 0.35
N TYR A 10 15.50 33.24 1.36
CA TYR A 10 16.09 31.91 1.17
C TYR A 10 15.09 30.85 0.65
N PRO A 11 13.90 30.65 1.26
CA PRO A 11 12.91 29.70 0.75
C PRO A 11 12.47 29.98 -0.69
N TYR A 12 12.34 31.26 -1.06
CA TYR A 12 11.95 31.64 -2.42
C TYR A 12 12.92 31.09 -3.48
N PHE A 13 14.23 31.21 -3.23
CA PHE A 13 15.25 30.70 -4.15
C PHE A 13 15.48 29.19 -3.98
N ALA A 14 15.61 28.70 -2.74
CA ALA A 14 15.92 27.31 -2.45
C ALA A 14 14.83 26.35 -2.98
N ILE A 15 13.55 26.66 -2.74
CA ILE A 15 12.44 25.82 -3.19
C ILE A 15 12.38 25.78 -4.72
N ARG A 16 12.44 26.93 -5.38
CA ARG A 16 12.37 27.00 -6.85
C ARG A 16 13.56 26.32 -7.52
N SER A 17 14.76 26.47 -6.95
CA SER A 17 15.98 25.85 -7.47
C SER A 17 16.01 24.34 -7.30
N TYR A 18 15.57 23.82 -6.14
CA TYR A 18 15.62 22.38 -5.85
C TYR A 18 14.51 21.60 -6.55
N TYR A 19 13.26 22.09 -6.47
CA TYR A 19 12.09 21.37 -6.99
C TYR A 19 11.80 21.62 -8.47
N GLY A 20 12.49 22.59 -9.10
CA GLY A 20 12.31 22.87 -10.53
C GLY A 20 10.86 23.17 -10.91
N LEU A 21 10.16 23.97 -10.09
CA LEU A 21 8.73 24.32 -10.17
C LEU A 21 8.38 25.17 -11.41
N LYS A 22 8.69 24.67 -12.61
CA LYS A 22 8.45 25.33 -13.89
C LYS A 22 7.05 25.04 -14.42
N ASP A 23 6.55 23.83 -14.17
CA ASP A 23 5.27 23.34 -14.67
C ASP A 23 4.34 22.97 -13.51
N TYR A 24 3.08 23.40 -13.57
CA TYR A 24 2.08 23.03 -12.58
C TYR A 24 1.69 21.55 -12.73
N GLN A 25 1.89 20.75 -11.67
CA GLN A 25 1.62 19.30 -11.67
C GLN A 25 0.26 18.93 -11.05
N GLY A 26 -0.55 19.91 -10.63
CA GLY A 26 -1.81 19.67 -9.93
C GLY A 26 -1.65 19.45 -8.43
N LEU A 27 -2.79 19.46 -7.72
CA LEU A 27 -2.88 19.13 -6.29
C LEU A 27 -3.56 17.77 -6.05
N TYR A 28 -3.95 17.07 -7.11
CA TYR A 28 -4.59 15.77 -7.00
C TYR A 28 -3.53 14.72 -6.66
N GLY A 29 -3.52 14.30 -5.39
CA GLY A 29 -2.49 13.42 -4.84
C GLY A 29 -2.38 12.05 -5.48
N LEU A 30 -3.38 11.60 -6.26
CA LEU A 30 -3.34 10.31 -6.96
C LEU A 30 -2.77 10.39 -8.38
N ASN A 31 -2.40 11.58 -8.88
CA ASN A 31 -1.78 11.75 -10.20
C ASN A 31 -0.53 10.87 -10.38
N TYR A 32 0.25 10.65 -9.33
CA TYR A 32 1.45 9.80 -9.41
C TYR A 32 1.06 8.33 -9.65
N LEU A 33 0.00 7.85 -8.99
CA LEU A 33 -0.46 6.48 -9.13
C LEU A 33 -1.02 6.25 -10.52
N GLU A 34 -1.82 7.20 -11.04
CA GLU A 34 -2.31 7.15 -12.43
C GLU A 34 -1.16 7.10 -13.45
N LYS A 35 -0.09 7.87 -13.21
CA LYS A 35 1.06 7.95 -14.12
C LYS A 35 1.96 6.71 -14.08
N PHE A 36 2.25 6.17 -12.90
CA PHE A 36 3.26 5.11 -12.72
C PHE A 36 2.65 3.72 -12.53
N TYR A 37 1.41 3.64 -12.03
CA TYR A 37 0.70 2.41 -11.70
C TYR A 37 -0.79 2.52 -12.11
N PRO A 38 -1.10 2.71 -13.41
CA PRO A 38 -2.47 3.02 -13.86
C PRO A 38 -3.50 1.96 -13.45
N ASP A 39 -3.13 0.68 -13.41
CA ASP A 39 -4.00 -0.40 -12.95
C ASP A 39 -4.29 -0.33 -11.44
N ASP A 40 -3.27 -0.05 -10.62
CA ASP A 40 -3.45 0.16 -9.18
C ASP A 40 -4.26 1.43 -8.90
N TYR A 41 -4.12 2.45 -9.73
CA TYR A 41 -4.94 3.66 -9.65
C TYR A 41 -6.42 3.33 -9.84
N GLN A 42 -6.77 2.58 -10.89
CA GLN A 42 -8.15 2.14 -11.09
C GLN A 42 -8.66 1.30 -9.91
N ALA A 43 -7.80 0.43 -9.37
CA ALA A 43 -8.13 -0.39 -8.20
C ALA A 43 -8.41 0.46 -6.94
N VAL A 44 -7.58 1.47 -6.68
CA VAL A 44 -7.75 2.42 -5.56
C VAL A 44 -9.03 3.24 -5.73
N ILE A 45 -9.33 3.72 -6.94
CA ILE A 45 -10.58 4.44 -7.21
C ILE A 45 -11.78 3.52 -6.98
N TRP A 46 -11.73 2.28 -7.47
CA TRP A 46 -12.79 1.30 -7.25
C TRP A 46 -13.01 1.02 -5.77
N LEU A 47 -11.94 0.80 -4.99
CA LEU A 47 -12.03 0.59 -3.54
C LEU A 47 -12.73 1.75 -2.83
N LYS A 48 -12.36 3.00 -3.14
CA LYS A 48 -12.96 4.19 -2.53
C LYS A 48 -14.44 4.38 -2.87
N GLN A 49 -14.88 3.90 -4.02
CA GLN A 49 -16.26 4.06 -4.49
C GLN A 49 -17.18 2.92 -4.05
N ASN A 50 -16.65 1.72 -3.86
CA ASN A 50 -17.45 0.50 -3.70
C ASN A 50 -17.37 -0.10 -2.29
N ILE A 51 -16.41 0.31 -1.47
CA ILE A 51 -16.19 -0.28 -0.15
C ILE A 51 -16.60 0.69 0.95
N ASP A 52 -17.62 0.30 1.71
CA ASP A 52 -18.03 1.00 2.92
C ASP A 52 -17.25 0.52 4.16
N GLY A 53 -17.08 1.43 5.11
CA GLY A 53 -16.37 1.18 6.37
C GLY A 53 -14.86 1.06 6.18
N GLN A 54 -14.21 0.35 7.10
CA GLN A 54 -12.75 0.19 7.11
C GLN A 54 -12.33 -1.30 7.21
N PRO A 55 -12.77 -2.16 6.27
CA PRO A 55 -12.30 -3.53 6.22
C PRO A 55 -10.79 -3.60 5.97
N ILE A 56 -10.13 -4.59 6.58
CA ILE A 56 -8.69 -4.78 6.41
C ILE A 56 -8.38 -5.34 5.03
N ILE A 57 -7.42 -4.71 4.36
CA ILE A 57 -6.86 -5.14 3.08
C ILE A 57 -5.41 -5.61 3.26
N ALA A 58 -5.11 -6.83 2.82
CA ALA A 58 -3.73 -7.28 2.73
C ALA A 58 -3.08 -6.69 1.46
N GLU A 59 -1.96 -6.02 1.61
CA GLU A 59 -1.09 -5.55 0.54
C GLU A 59 0.38 -5.83 0.92
N ALA A 60 1.31 -5.67 -0.01
CA ALA A 60 2.71 -5.97 0.27
C ALA A 60 3.35 -5.01 1.30
N VAL A 61 4.13 -5.59 2.19
CA VAL A 61 4.97 -4.86 3.15
C VAL A 61 6.18 -4.29 2.43
N GLY A 62 6.52 -3.02 2.68
CA GLY A 62 7.69 -2.37 2.09
C GLY A 62 8.55 -1.59 3.07
N GLU A 63 9.58 -0.98 2.49
CA GLU A 63 10.51 -0.07 3.18
C GLU A 63 10.04 1.37 3.16
N SER A 64 10.63 2.20 4.02
CA SER A 64 10.45 3.66 3.97
C SER A 64 10.76 4.24 2.59
N TYR A 65 10.00 5.26 2.19
CA TYR A 65 10.22 6.02 0.96
C TYR A 65 10.12 5.18 -0.31
N THR A 66 9.21 4.20 -0.32
CA THR A 66 8.87 3.38 -1.48
C THR A 66 7.38 3.47 -1.77
N ASP A 67 6.93 3.00 -2.93
CA ASP A 67 5.51 3.00 -3.28
C ASP A 67 4.72 1.83 -2.65
N PHE A 68 5.31 1.05 -1.74
CA PHE A 68 4.54 0.11 -0.92
C PHE A 68 3.60 0.85 0.02
N ALA A 69 2.58 0.15 0.56
CA ALA A 69 1.47 0.75 1.32
C ALA A 69 0.60 1.75 0.53
N ARG A 70 0.77 1.84 -0.81
CA ARG A 70 -0.01 2.72 -1.68
C ARG A 70 -1.51 2.47 -1.60
N VAL A 71 -1.96 1.25 -1.30
CA VAL A 71 -3.41 0.95 -1.29
C VAL A 71 -4.03 1.50 -0.02
N SER A 72 -3.52 1.11 1.17
CA SER A 72 -4.01 1.62 2.44
C SER A 72 -3.85 3.13 2.58
N ALA A 73 -2.70 3.68 2.17
CA ALA A 73 -2.43 5.13 2.27
C ALA A 73 -3.40 5.98 1.43
N ASN A 74 -3.84 5.48 0.27
CA ASN A 74 -4.69 6.24 -0.65
C ASN A 74 -6.19 5.94 -0.53
N THR A 75 -6.57 4.84 0.13
CA THR A 75 -7.97 4.43 0.34
C THR A 75 -8.47 4.72 1.75
N GLY A 76 -7.58 4.80 2.74
CA GLY A 76 -7.96 4.87 4.16
C GLY A 76 -8.38 3.51 4.75
N LEU A 77 -8.26 2.43 3.97
CA LEU A 77 -8.45 1.07 4.46
C LEU A 77 -7.23 0.62 5.27
N PRO A 78 -7.40 0.02 6.45
CA PRO A 78 -6.28 -0.50 7.22
C PRO A 78 -5.63 -1.70 6.54
N THR A 79 -4.31 -1.86 6.72
CA THR A 79 -3.57 -3.06 6.34
C THR A 79 -2.87 -3.70 7.54
N ILE A 80 -2.36 -4.92 7.39
CA ILE A 80 -1.64 -5.64 8.46
C ILE A 80 -0.37 -4.89 8.85
N LEU A 81 0.40 -4.46 7.85
CA LEU A 81 1.64 -3.70 8.00
C LEU A 81 1.97 -2.98 6.69
N GLY A 82 2.17 -1.66 6.75
CA GLY A 82 2.64 -0.85 5.62
C GLY A 82 4.17 -0.77 5.56
N TRP A 83 4.73 0.41 5.87
CA TRP A 83 6.18 0.58 5.96
C TRP A 83 6.70 0.12 7.31
N ARG A 84 7.39 -1.03 7.32
CA ARG A 84 7.84 -1.67 8.56
C ARG A 84 8.74 -0.76 9.40
N VAL A 85 9.56 0.08 8.77
CA VAL A 85 10.48 1.02 9.45
C VAL A 85 9.75 2.09 10.26
N HIS A 86 8.71 2.69 9.68
CA HIS A 86 7.95 3.73 10.40
C HIS A 86 7.15 3.13 11.55
N GLU A 87 6.60 1.92 11.36
CA GLU A 87 5.89 1.23 12.43
C GLU A 87 6.84 0.89 13.58
N TRP A 88 8.01 0.29 13.35
CA TRP A 88 8.88 -0.06 14.47
C TRP A 88 9.50 1.17 15.16
N LEU A 89 9.82 2.25 14.42
CA LEU A 89 10.30 3.50 15.02
C LEU A 89 9.28 4.12 15.98
N TRP A 90 7.98 4.03 15.66
CA TRP A 90 6.91 4.54 16.52
C TRP A 90 6.56 3.62 17.69
N ARG A 91 6.90 2.33 17.62
CA ARG A 91 6.62 1.35 18.68
C ARG A 91 7.83 1.09 19.59
N GLY A 92 9.02 1.50 19.17
CA GLY A 92 10.26 1.36 19.95
C GLY A 92 10.94 -0.02 19.85
N SER A 93 10.37 -0.98 19.11
CA SER A 93 11.02 -2.27 18.82
C SER A 93 10.59 -2.84 17.46
N PHE A 94 11.47 -3.66 16.86
CA PHE A 94 11.19 -4.33 15.60
C PHE A 94 10.33 -5.58 15.74
N ASP A 95 10.06 -6.06 16.95
CA ASP A 95 9.46 -7.39 17.17
C ASP A 95 8.10 -7.55 16.48
N GLU A 96 7.18 -6.60 16.69
CA GLU A 96 5.84 -6.66 16.08
C GLU A 96 5.87 -6.37 14.58
N ALA A 97 6.71 -5.44 14.12
CA ALA A 97 6.85 -5.14 12.70
C ALA A 97 7.48 -6.31 11.94
N GLY A 98 8.50 -6.95 12.52
CA GLY A 98 9.15 -8.14 12.00
C GLY A 98 8.16 -9.31 11.92
N LYS A 99 7.46 -9.61 13.02
CA LYS A 99 6.44 -10.67 13.05
C LYS A 99 5.37 -10.47 11.99
N ARG A 100 4.83 -9.25 11.84
CA ARG A 100 3.82 -8.95 10.82
C ARG A 100 4.37 -8.98 9.40
N THR A 101 5.65 -8.64 9.19
CA THR A 101 6.32 -8.82 7.90
C THR A 101 6.30 -10.28 7.47
N GLU A 102 6.64 -11.19 8.39
CA GLU A 102 6.61 -12.63 8.12
C GLU A 102 5.19 -13.14 7.85
N ILE A 103 4.19 -12.65 8.60
CA ILE A 103 2.79 -13.03 8.40
C ILE A 103 2.29 -12.62 7.03
N VAL A 104 2.54 -11.39 6.58
CA VAL A 104 2.11 -10.96 5.25
C VAL A 104 2.81 -11.79 4.17
N ARG A 105 4.11 -12.09 4.34
CA ARG A 105 4.80 -13.00 3.42
C ARG A 105 4.15 -14.38 3.39
N GLU A 106 3.83 -14.96 4.55
CA GLU A 106 3.16 -16.26 4.64
C GLU A 106 1.78 -16.24 3.96
N ILE A 107 1.02 -15.14 4.13
CA ILE A 107 -0.26 -14.92 3.45
C ILE A 107 -0.09 -14.96 1.93
N TYR A 108 0.99 -14.42 1.35
CA TYR A 108 1.20 -14.42 -0.11
C TYR A 108 1.87 -15.70 -0.63
N GLU A 109 2.87 -16.24 0.06
CA GLU A 109 3.75 -17.31 -0.47
C GLU A 109 3.41 -18.72 0.04
N SER A 110 2.68 -18.86 1.15
CA SER A 110 2.37 -20.19 1.68
C SER A 110 1.54 -21.00 0.69
N LYS A 111 1.95 -22.26 0.48
CA LYS A 111 1.20 -23.26 -0.30
C LYS A 111 0.09 -23.93 0.52
N ASP A 112 0.13 -23.78 1.85
CA ASP A 112 -0.90 -24.31 2.74
C ASP A 112 -2.10 -23.35 2.76
N LEU A 113 -3.18 -23.81 2.14
CA LEU A 113 -4.46 -23.11 2.06
C LEU A 113 -5.09 -22.90 3.45
N ILE A 114 -5.01 -23.91 4.32
CA ILE A 114 -5.60 -23.87 5.67
C ILE A 114 -4.86 -22.83 6.50
N ARG A 115 -3.52 -22.87 6.45
CA ARG A 115 -2.68 -21.91 7.16
C ARG A 115 -2.90 -20.47 6.66
N SER A 116 -2.96 -20.27 5.33
CA SER A 116 -3.26 -18.97 4.75
C SER A 116 -4.63 -18.45 5.21
N LYS A 117 -5.67 -19.32 5.20
CA LYS A 117 -7.01 -18.98 5.68
C LYS A 117 -7.02 -18.62 7.17
N GLN A 118 -6.29 -19.35 8.00
CA GLN A 118 -6.16 -19.04 9.44
C GLN A 118 -5.57 -17.67 9.68
N LEU A 119 -4.49 -17.31 8.97
CA LEU A 119 -3.85 -15.99 9.09
C LEU A 119 -4.77 -14.87 8.61
N LEU A 120 -5.40 -15.04 7.45
CA LEU A 120 -6.34 -14.06 6.91
C LEU A 120 -7.50 -13.81 7.90
N ASN A 121 -8.03 -14.88 8.52
CA ASN A 121 -9.08 -14.77 9.53
C ASN A 121 -8.58 -14.13 10.84
N GLN A 122 -7.39 -14.52 11.32
CA GLN A 122 -6.78 -13.96 12.54
C GLN A 122 -6.59 -12.44 12.44
N TYR A 123 -6.20 -11.96 11.27
CA TYR A 123 -6.03 -10.53 10.98
C TYR A 123 -7.28 -9.87 10.41
N GLN A 124 -8.41 -10.59 10.37
CA GLN A 124 -9.70 -10.10 9.88
C GLN A 124 -9.64 -9.46 8.49
N VAL A 125 -8.74 -9.97 7.65
CA VAL A 125 -8.57 -9.53 6.27
C VAL A 125 -9.85 -9.84 5.50
N LYS A 126 -10.41 -8.84 4.83
CA LYS A 126 -11.58 -9.00 3.96
C LYS A 126 -11.18 -8.95 2.49
N TYR A 127 -10.13 -8.18 2.16
CA TYR A 127 -9.64 -8.01 0.81
C TYR A 127 -8.17 -8.37 0.71
N VAL A 128 -7.76 -9.01 -0.37
CA VAL A 128 -6.35 -9.21 -0.73
C VAL A 128 -6.08 -8.44 -2.01
N PHE A 129 -5.13 -7.51 -1.94
CA PHE A 129 -4.65 -6.77 -3.09
C PHE A 129 -3.53 -7.57 -3.77
N LEU A 130 -3.54 -7.59 -5.10
CA LEU A 130 -2.51 -8.25 -5.89
C LEU A 130 -2.18 -7.38 -7.10
N GLY A 131 -1.05 -6.67 -7.06
CA GLY A 131 -0.51 -5.93 -8.18
C GLY A 131 0.99 -6.23 -8.40
N ASN A 132 1.66 -5.36 -9.15
CA ASN A 132 3.06 -5.56 -9.54
C ASN A 132 4.01 -5.55 -8.34
N LEU A 133 3.76 -4.71 -7.33
CA LEU A 133 4.59 -4.65 -6.13
C LEU A 133 4.49 -5.93 -5.30
N GLU A 134 3.29 -6.51 -5.20
CA GLU A 134 3.06 -7.78 -4.50
C GLU A 134 3.80 -8.93 -5.20
N LYS A 135 3.68 -9.04 -6.53
CA LYS A 135 4.40 -10.06 -7.31
C LYS A 135 5.92 -9.91 -7.22
N LYS A 136 6.43 -8.67 -7.21
CA LYS A 136 7.87 -8.40 -7.09
C LYS A 136 8.41 -8.70 -5.68
N GLN A 137 7.63 -8.39 -4.64
CA GLN A 137 8.03 -8.60 -3.26
C GLN A 137 7.97 -10.07 -2.85
N TYR A 138 7.04 -10.82 -3.42
CA TYR A 138 6.75 -12.22 -3.09
C TYR A 138 6.93 -13.10 -4.34
N PRO A 139 8.16 -13.45 -4.74
CA PRO A 139 8.40 -14.22 -5.96
C PRO A 139 7.84 -15.64 -5.90
N GLN A 140 7.53 -16.17 -4.71
CA GLN A 140 6.88 -17.47 -4.52
C GLN A 140 5.36 -17.34 -4.30
N LEU A 141 4.76 -16.21 -4.68
CA LEU A 141 3.35 -15.94 -4.51
C LEU A 141 2.47 -17.05 -5.09
N GLN A 142 1.48 -17.47 -4.30
CA GLN A 142 0.55 -18.55 -4.64
C GLN A 142 -0.82 -17.93 -4.94
N GLU A 143 -1.04 -17.44 -6.17
CA GLU A 143 -2.26 -16.71 -6.52
C GLU A 143 -3.52 -17.60 -6.48
N GLU A 144 -3.42 -18.84 -6.96
CA GLU A 144 -4.52 -19.81 -7.06
C GLU A 144 -5.25 -20.04 -5.73
N LYS A 145 -4.57 -19.82 -4.59
CA LYS A 145 -5.20 -19.98 -3.28
C LYS A 145 -6.24 -18.89 -3.01
N PHE A 146 -6.02 -17.68 -3.50
CA PHE A 146 -6.99 -16.58 -3.34
C PHE A 146 -8.23 -16.80 -4.19
N GLU A 147 -8.11 -17.44 -5.35
CA GLU A 147 -9.26 -17.89 -6.16
C GLU A 147 -10.11 -18.94 -5.42
N LYS A 148 -9.49 -19.80 -4.60
CA LYS A 148 -10.20 -20.79 -3.77
C LYS A 148 -10.82 -20.18 -2.52
N LEU A 149 -10.16 -19.18 -1.91
CA LEU A 149 -10.59 -18.55 -0.67
C LEU A 149 -11.60 -17.41 -0.87
N GLY A 150 -11.69 -16.87 -2.09
CA GLY A 150 -12.43 -15.66 -2.36
C GLY A 150 -13.03 -15.62 -3.77
N GLU A 151 -13.32 -14.41 -4.20
CA GLU A 151 -13.71 -14.09 -5.58
C GLU A 151 -13.02 -12.79 -6.01
N VAL A 152 -12.73 -12.67 -7.30
CA VAL A 152 -12.17 -11.44 -7.85
C VAL A 152 -13.29 -10.41 -7.98
N VAL A 153 -13.17 -9.29 -7.27
CA VAL A 153 -14.17 -8.20 -7.30
C VAL A 153 -13.71 -7.01 -8.14
N PHE A 154 -12.42 -6.96 -8.47
CA PHE A 154 -11.84 -5.97 -9.37
C PHE A 154 -10.68 -6.58 -10.16
N PHE A 155 -10.56 -6.21 -11.42
CA PHE A 155 -9.48 -6.59 -12.31
C PHE A 155 -9.16 -5.44 -13.29
N SER A 156 -7.89 -5.05 -13.37
CA SER A 156 -7.36 -4.15 -14.41
C SER A 156 -5.93 -4.54 -14.72
N GLY A 157 -5.64 -4.89 -15.97
CA GLY A 157 -4.31 -5.30 -16.42
C GLY A 157 -3.73 -6.42 -15.55
N GLU A 158 -2.71 -6.09 -14.76
CA GLU A 158 -2.05 -7.05 -13.85
C GLU A 158 -2.58 -7.02 -12.41
N THR A 159 -3.48 -6.09 -12.10
CA THR A 159 -3.98 -5.83 -10.75
C THR A 159 -5.32 -6.51 -10.49
N LYS A 160 -5.40 -7.23 -9.37
CA LYS A 160 -6.59 -7.91 -8.88
C LYS A 160 -6.88 -7.54 -7.44
N ILE A 161 -8.16 -7.49 -7.10
CA ILE A 161 -8.62 -7.47 -5.71
C ILE A 161 -9.49 -8.70 -5.48
N TYR A 162 -9.08 -9.52 -4.52
CA TYR A 162 -9.86 -10.67 -4.07
C TYR A 162 -10.67 -10.27 -2.84
N GLN A 163 -11.98 -10.50 -2.86
CA GLN A 163 -12.83 -10.48 -1.67
C GLN A 163 -12.91 -11.88 -1.09
N LEU A 164 -12.56 -12.03 0.18
CA LEU A 164 -12.53 -13.34 0.84
C LEU A 164 -13.93 -13.77 1.28
N LYS A 165 -14.23 -15.07 1.08
CA LYS A 165 -15.45 -15.72 1.58
C LYS A 165 -15.23 -16.04 3.06
N ARG A 166 -16.15 -15.58 3.91
CA ARG A 166 -16.14 -15.89 5.35
C ARG A 166 -16.56 -17.33 5.58
#